data_AF-A0A1W1V257-F1
#
_entry.id   AF-A0A1W1V257-F1
#
_cell.length_a   1.000
_cell.length_b   1.000
_cell.length_c   1.000
_cell.angle_alpha   90.00
_cell.angle_beta   90.00
_cell.angle_gamma   90.00
#
_symmetry.space_group_name_H-M   'P 1'
#
loop_
_entity.id
_entity.type
_entity.pdbx_description
1 polymer ?
#
loop_
_entity_poly.entity_id
_entity_poly.type
_entity_poly.pdbx_seq_one_letter_code
_entity_poly.pdbx_strand_id
1 'polypeptide(L)'
;MKSNRFKVIIDNQGKVQEVLIEGEIQVTWARNGEPGKMICNIVKDKYLDYQEGNPIAFYIDGEVFFYGYVFSKSRTGEQIITTTCYDQLRYLKNKSTYQYKNWTYGELLKNICADRNLQIGEIDNTGFKIPGRIEINKEFWEILKFASDMTTANTGKLYVLFDKAGKICLKNIENLKTKDVIDYDCTEDFNYQTSINSNSYNRIHLKLLDDNNKEIKSATAEDKDSIARWGLLSYSDMTNNEEVDIEAKAKELLKVLNRKNRKLRLKNIIGRLDVRAGSLVPVRMIGLGDIDVNSLMLVDYVTHKFSEEHHFMDLEVYNKDISPEVSPQKLDQKQEQKATSGKGGSYSGSSKVVAVADKYLGKPYVWGAANSNAVDCSGLVIQAYKANGVRFPDRMTSSSLSSNPKRYGFVEIPVKQAQPGDVMWNKGHVAIMYDGKNVIEASQTKGKTVIQTAWNRNKNFTRAFRYKG
;
A
#
# COMPACT_ATOMS: atom_id res chain seq x y z
N MET A 1 -9.71 45.88 -13.32
CA MET A 1 -9.24 44.97 -12.26
C MET A 1 -8.74 43.71 -12.95
N LYS A 2 -7.43 43.45 -12.96
CA LYS A 2 -6.89 42.20 -13.49
C LYS A 2 -7.42 41.07 -12.61
N SER A 3 -8.26 40.20 -13.15
CA SER A 3 -8.64 38.96 -12.47
C SER A 3 -7.35 38.18 -12.23
N ASN A 4 -6.96 37.96 -10.97
CA ASN A 4 -5.78 37.17 -10.66
C ASN A 4 -6.09 35.72 -11.04
N ARG A 5 -5.52 35.25 -12.16
CA ARG A 5 -5.73 33.91 -12.72
C ARG A 5 -5.44 32.81 -11.71
N PHE A 6 -4.45 33.03 -10.85
CA PHE A 6 -3.97 32.10 -9.84
C PHE A 6 -4.19 32.67 -8.44
N LYS A 7 -4.78 31.87 -7.56
CA LYS A 7 -5.06 32.26 -6.17
C LYS A 7 -4.83 31.10 -5.21
N VAL A 8 -4.10 31.35 -4.12
CA VAL A 8 -3.90 30.36 -3.06
C VAL A 8 -4.58 30.86 -1.79
N ILE A 9 -5.38 30.00 -1.16
CA ILE A 9 -6.12 30.30 0.05
C ILE A 9 -5.73 29.28 1.13
N ILE A 10 -5.46 29.78 2.34
CA ILE A 10 -5.24 28.96 3.53
C ILE A 10 -6.34 29.23 4.54
N ASP A 11 -6.84 28.16 5.16
CA ASP A 11 -7.77 28.23 6.30
C ASP A 11 -7.04 27.87 7.60
N ASN A 12 -6.89 28.85 8.49
CA ASN A 12 -6.41 28.62 9.84
C ASN A 12 -7.57 28.69 10.84
N GLN A 13 -8.19 27.53 11.12
CA GLN A 13 -9.26 27.38 12.12
C GLN A 13 -10.45 28.33 11.89
N GLY A 14 -10.86 28.52 10.64
CA GLY A 14 -11.95 29.41 10.21
C GLY A 14 -11.47 30.78 9.75
N LYS A 15 -10.20 31.13 9.99
CA LYS A 15 -9.59 32.35 9.45
C LYS A 15 -9.05 32.07 8.05
N VAL A 16 -9.87 32.35 7.05
CA VAL A 16 -9.54 32.17 5.64
C VAL A 16 -8.72 33.37 5.14
N GLN A 17 -7.53 33.12 4.62
CA GLN A 17 -6.63 34.15 4.10
C GLN A 17 -6.13 33.78 2.70
N GLU A 18 -6.18 34.74 1.78
CA GLU A 18 -5.44 34.67 0.52
C GLU A 18 -3.97 34.99 0.79
N VAL A 19 -3.08 34.20 0.19
CA VAL A 19 -1.64 34.32 0.43
C VAL A 19 -0.92 34.81 -0.83
N LEU A 20 0.10 35.64 -0.63
CA LEU A 20 0.97 36.08 -1.70
C LEU A 20 2.01 35.00 -2.00
N ILE A 21 2.08 34.60 -3.26
CA ILE A 21 3.03 33.59 -3.74
C ILE A 21 4.20 34.28 -4.44
N GLU A 22 5.40 33.79 -4.18
CA GLU A 22 6.62 34.21 -4.88
C GLU A 22 7.15 33.08 -5.77
N GLY A 23 7.41 33.42 -7.04
CA GLY A 23 7.91 32.45 -8.01
C GLY A 23 6.84 31.46 -8.45
N GLU A 24 7.23 30.17 -8.51
CA GLU A 24 6.42 29.12 -9.10
C GLU A 24 5.65 28.30 -8.06
N ILE A 25 4.41 27.92 -8.40
CA ILE A 25 3.66 26.86 -7.71
C ILE A 25 3.86 25.56 -8.48
N GLN A 26 4.33 24.52 -7.79
CA GLN A 26 4.45 23.19 -8.35
C GLN A 26 3.37 22.26 -7.81
N VAL A 27 2.63 21.60 -8.69
CA VAL A 27 1.66 20.56 -8.34
C VAL A 27 2.06 19.25 -9.00
N THR A 28 2.43 18.27 -8.19
CA THR A 28 2.88 16.96 -8.61
C THR A 28 1.83 15.89 -8.31
N TRP A 29 1.55 15.03 -9.27
CA TRP A 29 0.78 13.79 -9.07
C TRP A 29 1.53 12.59 -9.63
N ALA A 30 1.36 11.43 -8.99
CA ALA A 30 1.93 10.17 -9.43
C ALA A 30 0.94 9.02 -9.25
N ARG A 31 1.06 7.99 -10.10
CA ARG A 31 0.21 6.79 -10.06
C ARG A 31 0.75 5.70 -9.12
N ASN A 32 2.02 5.82 -8.69
CA ASN A 32 2.70 4.89 -7.79
C ASN A 32 2.20 4.97 -6.32
N GLY A 33 1.22 5.82 -6.05
CA GLY A 33 0.65 6.03 -4.73
C GLY A 33 1.32 7.09 -3.89
N GLU A 34 2.26 7.84 -4.46
CA GLU A 34 2.64 9.11 -3.84
C GLU A 34 1.42 10.03 -3.78
N PRO A 35 1.17 10.66 -2.63
CA PRO A 35 0.10 11.63 -2.53
C PRO A 35 0.36 12.82 -3.44
N GLY A 36 -0.71 13.41 -3.99
CA GLY A 36 -0.59 14.65 -4.73
C GLY A 36 0.05 15.71 -3.86
N LYS A 37 1.06 16.38 -4.39
CA LYS A 37 1.93 17.28 -3.66
C LYS A 37 1.87 18.65 -4.29
N MET A 38 1.66 19.68 -3.49
CA MET A 38 1.83 21.06 -3.92
C MET A 38 2.99 21.69 -3.15
N ILE A 39 3.88 22.39 -3.85
CA ILE A 39 4.93 23.22 -3.28
C ILE A 39 4.72 24.65 -3.74
N CYS A 40 4.71 25.59 -2.81
CA CYS A 40 4.64 27.01 -3.10
C CYS A 40 5.47 27.81 -2.09
N ASN A 41 6.01 28.93 -2.52
CA ASN A 41 6.73 29.86 -1.66
C ASN A 41 5.79 31.00 -1.27
N ILE A 42 5.49 31.10 0.02
CA ILE A 42 4.53 32.05 0.56
C ILE A 42 5.29 33.20 1.21
N VAL A 43 5.01 34.44 0.79
CA VAL A 43 5.59 35.64 1.40
C VAL A 43 4.97 35.88 2.77
N LYS A 44 5.78 35.96 3.83
CA LYS A 44 5.30 36.23 5.19
C LYS A 44 5.04 37.72 5.37
N ASP A 45 3.76 38.10 5.49
CA ASP A 45 3.36 39.43 5.96
C ASP A 45 3.13 39.48 7.49
N LYS A 46 2.74 40.64 8.03
CA LYS A 46 2.51 40.84 9.48
C LYS A 46 1.31 40.04 10.04
N TYR A 47 0.31 39.73 9.22
CA TYR A 47 -0.98 39.18 9.62
C TYR A 47 -1.20 37.71 9.21
N LEU A 48 -0.35 37.20 8.32
CA LEU A 48 -0.36 35.82 7.85
C LEU A 48 0.06 34.89 8.98
N ASP A 49 -0.85 34.01 9.39
CA ASP A 49 -0.56 32.98 10.37
C ASP A 49 -1.23 31.67 9.97
N TYR A 50 -0.42 30.61 9.88
CA TYR A 50 -0.87 29.28 9.50
C TYR A 50 0.12 28.22 9.98
N GLN A 51 -0.39 27.01 10.18
CA GLN A 51 0.31 25.87 10.76
C GLN A 51 0.12 24.60 9.93
N GLU A 52 1.00 23.64 10.16
CA GLU A 52 0.86 22.28 9.69
C GLU A 52 -0.52 21.72 10.08
N GLY A 53 -1.17 21.05 9.14
CA GLY A 53 -2.55 20.57 9.26
C GLY A 53 -3.61 21.57 8.78
N ASN A 54 -3.29 22.86 8.56
CA ASN A 54 -4.25 23.78 7.98
C ASN A 54 -4.61 23.39 6.53
N PRO A 55 -5.91 23.42 6.16
CA PRO A 55 -6.34 23.28 4.77
C PRO A 55 -5.78 24.39 3.88
N ILE A 56 -5.47 24.03 2.64
CA ILE A 56 -5.00 24.94 1.60
C ILE A 56 -5.59 24.55 0.25
N ALA A 57 -6.01 25.56 -0.50
CA ALA A 57 -6.61 25.41 -1.81
C ALA A 57 -5.91 26.33 -2.82
N PHE A 58 -5.58 25.78 -3.98
CA PHE A 58 -5.05 26.51 -5.12
C PHE A 58 -6.11 26.54 -6.22
N TYR A 59 -6.46 27.77 -6.62
CA TYR A 59 -7.48 28.09 -7.59
C TYR A 59 -6.85 28.55 -8.91
N ILE A 60 -7.46 28.11 -10.00
CA ILE A 60 -7.16 28.56 -11.36
C ILE A 60 -8.48 29.00 -11.98
N ASP A 61 -8.56 30.28 -12.38
CA ASP A 61 -9.76 30.84 -13.02
C ASP A 61 -11.05 30.62 -12.20
N GLY A 62 -10.94 30.66 -10.86
CA GLY A 62 -12.04 30.48 -9.92
C GLY A 62 -12.35 29.03 -9.54
N GLU A 63 -11.78 28.05 -10.24
CA GLU A 63 -11.97 26.62 -9.96
C GLU A 63 -10.83 26.06 -9.10
N VAL A 64 -11.15 25.16 -8.17
CA VAL A 64 -10.13 24.52 -7.31
C VAL A 64 -9.35 23.51 -8.14
N PHE A 65 -8.06 23.79 -8.36
CA PHE A 65 -7.15 22.89 -9.05
C PHE A 65 -6.48 21.90 -8.10
N PHE A 66 -6.09 22.35 -6.91
CA PHE A 66 -5.52 21.51 -5.86
C PHE A 66 -6.13 21.86 -4.51
N TYR A 67 -6.43 20.85 -3.70
CA TYR A 67 -6.85 20.99 -2.32
C TYR A 67 -6.11 19.97 -1.46
N GLY A 68 -5.58 20.43 -0.34
CA GLY A 68 -4.84 19.58 0.56
C GLY A 68 -4.60 20.25 1.90
N TYR A 69 -3.55 19.78 2.58
CA TYR A 69 -3.18 20.25 3.91
C TYR A 69 -1.70 20.60 3.95
N VAL A 70 -1.35 21.63 4.71
CA VAL A 70 0.05 22.00 4.95
C VAL A 70 0.73 20.91 5.77
N PHE A 71 1.83 20.33 5.30
CA PHE A 71 2.55 19.27 6.01
C PHE A 71 3.92 19.70 6.52
N SER A 72 4.57 20.62 5.82
CA SER A 72 5.84 21.20 6.27
C SER A 72 6.03 22.60 5.75
N LYS A 73 6.73 23.42 6.53
CA LYS A 73 7.16 24.77 6.18
C LYS A 73 8.65 24.91 6.46
N SER A 74 9.39 25.54 5.56
CA SER A 74 10.77 25.98 5.79
C SER A 74 10.91 27.44 5.42
N ARG A 75 11.78 28.16 6.13
CA ARG A 75 11.97 29.61 5.92
C ARG A 75 13.41 29.92 5.58
N THR A 76 13.61 30.84 4.65
CA THR A 76 14.89 31.52 4.43
C THR A 76 14.91 32.86 5.19
N GLY A 77 16.05 33.54 5.22
CA GLY A 77 16.20 34.86 5.84
C GLY A 77 15.35 35.97 5.21
N GLU A 78 14.79 35.73 4.01
CA GLU A 78 14.02 36.69 3.20
C GLU A 78 12.52 36.70 3.54
N GLN A 79 12.10 36.08 4.65
CA GLN A 79 10.69 35.95 5.04
C GLN A 79 9.82 35.15 4.04
N ILE A 80 10.47 34.37 3.19
CA ILE A 80 9.82 33.45 2.24
C ILE A 80 9.63 32.10 2.95
N ILE A 81 8.41 31.59 2.92
CA ILE A 81 8.06 30.29 3.51
C ILE A 81 7.77 29.27 2.40
N THR A 82 8.72 28.38 2.14
CA THR A 82 8.49 27.22 1.30
C THR A 82 7.54 26.27 2.02
N THR A 83 6.36 26.08 1.45
CA THR A 83 5.28 25.29 2.03
C THR A 83 5.02 24.06 1.17
N THR A 84 5.13 22.88 1.78
CA THR A 84 4.78 21.60 1.15
C THR A 84 3.44 21.12 1.67
N CYS A 85 2.54 20.84 0.74
CA CYS A 85 1.17 20.44 1.00
C CYS A 85 0.91 19.10 0.33
N TYR A 86 0.06 18.28 0.95
CA TYR A 86 -0.39 17.02 0.35
C TYR A 86 -1.91 16.92 0.32
N ASP A 87 -2.43 16.25 -0.71
CA ASP A 87 -3.83 15.86 -0.81
C ASP A 87 -4.20 14.74 0.18
N GLN A 88 -5.47 14.31 0.16
CA GLN A 88 -5.98 13.31 1.10
C GLN A 88 -5.40 11.89 0.87
N LEU A 89 -4.80 11.60 -0.29
CA LEU A 89 -4.15 10.30 -0.51
C LEU A 89 -2.99 10.12 0.47
N ARG A 90 -2.46 11.20 1.05
CA ARG A 90 -1.44 11.15 2.10
C ARG A 90 -1.87 10.28 3.26
N TYR A 91 -3.15 10.30 3.61
CA TYR A 91 -3.69 9.52 4.71
C TYR A 91 -3.90 8.04 4.34
N LEU A 92 -3.79 7.64 3.07
CA LEU A 92 -3.78 6.22 2.67
C LEU A 92 -2.42 5.54 2.92
N LYS A 93 -1.37 6.31 3.26
CA LYS A 93 -0.07 5.78 3.70
C LYS A 93 -0.07 5.28 5.15
N ASN A 94 -1.13 5.54 5.91
CA ASN A 94 -1.24 5.02 7.27
C ASN A 94 -1.39 3.49 7.24
N LYS A 95 -0.78 2.82 8.22
CA LYS A 95 -0.86 1.37 8.36
C LYS A 95 -1.99 0.98 9.31
N SER A 96 -2.69 -0.10 8.98
CA SER A 96 -3.68 -0.71 9.85
C SER A 96 -3.82 -2.19 9.57
N THR A 97 -4.48 -2.90 10.49
CA THR A 97 -5.10 -4.18 10.16
C THR A 97 -6.48 -3.90 9.58
N TYR A 98 -6.77 -4.43 8.39
CA TYR A 98 -8.04 -4.21 7.70
C TYR A 98 -8.59 -5.52 7.18
N GLN A 99 -9.85 -5.81 7.49
CA GLN A 99 -10.56 -6.98 7.00
C GLN A 99 -11.60 -6.54 5.99
N TYR A 100 -11.57 -7.15 4.80
CA TYR A 100 -12.58 -6.93 3.79
C TYR A 100 -13.14 -8.26 3.30
N LYS A 101 -14.38 -8.20 2.81
CA LYS A 101 -15.12 -9.35 2.27
C LYS A 101 -15.02 -9.36 0.75
N ASN A 102 -15.92 -10.09 0.09
CA ASN A 102 -16.01 -10.22 -1.35
C ASN A 102 -16.50 -8.92 -2.04
N TRP A 103 -15.73 -7.85 -1.88
CA TRP A 103 -15.99 -6.50 -2.36
C TRP A 103 -15.25 -6.23 -3.66
N THR A 104 -15.82 -5.35 -4.48
CA THR A 104 -15.14 -4.75 -5.61
C THR A 104 -14.07 -3.75 -5.14
N TYR A 105 -13.10 -3.43 -6.00
CA TYR A 105 -12.11 -2.40 -5.70
C TYR A 105 -12.75 -1.05 -5.34
N GLY A 106 -13.79 -0.64 -6.09
CA GLY A 106 -14.54 0.58 -5.77
C GLY A 106 -15.25 0.52 -4.40
N GLU A 107 -15.84 -0.61 -4.03
CA GLU A 107 -16.46 -0.80 -2.71
C GLU A 107 -15.43 -0.79 -1.58
N LEU A 108 -14.31 -1.48 -1.75
CA LEU A 108 -13.21 -1.48 -0.79
C LEU A 108 -12.69 -0.05 -0.53
N LEU A 109 -12.48 0.72 -1.60
CA LEU A 109 -12.07 2.11 -1.50
C LEU A 109 -13.09 2.95 -0.71
N LYS A 110 -14.39 2.83 -1.03
CA LYS A 110 -15.46 3.56 -0.33
C LYS A 110 -15.46 3.28 1.17
N ASN A 111 -15.31 2.01 1.57
CA ASN A 111 -15.28 1.63 2.99
C ASN A 111 -14.02 2.17 3.69
N ILE A 112 -12.85 2.02 3.08
CA ILE A 112 -11.60 2.58 3.63
C ILE A 112 -11.70 4.10 3.80
N CYS A 113 -12.27 4.82 2.82
CA CYS A 113 -12.47 6.26 2.93
C CYS A 113 -13.46 6.62 4.04
N ALA A 114 -14.59 5.91 4.14
CA ALA A 114 -15.61 6.16 5.16
C ALA A 114 -15.07 5.97 6.58
N ASP A 115 -14.35 4.86 6.84
CA ASP A 115 -13.74 4.55 8.14
C ASP A 115 -12.72 5.62 8.59
N ARG A 116 -12.22 6.42 7.66
CA ARG A 116 -11.13 7.38 7.84
C ARG A 116 -11.57 8.83 7.63
N ASN A 117 -12.88 9.05 7.46
CA ASN A 117 -13.47 10.36 7.18
C ASN A 117 -12.83 11.09 5.97
N LEU A 118 -12.43 10.33 4.95
CA LEU A 118 -11.88 10.87 3.71
C LEU A 118 -13.01 11.15 2.73
N GLN A 119 -12.94 12.30 2.06
CA GLN A 119 -13.96 12.71 1.10
C GLN A 119 -13.81 11.94 -0.21
N ILE A 120 -14.90 11.35 -0.68
CA ILE A 120 -14.93 10.62 -1.96
C ILE A 120 -15.56 11.46 -3.06
N GLY A 121 -15.07 11.27 -4.27
CA GLY A 121 -15.65 11.78 -5.50
C GLY A 121 -16.26 10.65 -6.32
N GLU A 122 -16.11 10.74 -7.63
CA GLU A 122 -16.63 9.74 -8.55
C GLU A 122 -15.79 8.45 -8.51
N ILE A 123 -16.46 7.33 -8.28
CA ILE A 123 -15.86 5.99 -8.21
C ILE A 123 -16.56 5.11 -9.23
N ASP A 124 -15.86 4.79 -10.32
CA ASP A 124 -16.34 3.91 -11.37
C ASP A 124 -16.56 2.49 -10.83
N ASN A 125 -17.52 1.77 -11.39
CA ASN A 125 -17.75 0.36 -11.05
C ASN A 125 -16.62 -0.50 -11.64
N THR A 126 -15.91 -1.21 -10.76
CA THR A 126 -14.77 -2.05 -11.15
C THR A 126 -15.15 -3.49 -11.48
N GLY A 127 -16.38 -3.91 -11.16
CA GLY A 127 -16.99 -5.18 -11.58
C GLY A 127 -16.46 -6.45 -10.92
N PHE A 128 -15.14 -6.62 -10.80
CA PHE A 128 -14.54 -7.80 -10.19
C PHE A 128 -14.61 -7.75 -8.66
N LYS A 129 -15.04 -8.85 -8.05
CA LYS A 129 -15.08 -9.01 -6.59
C LYS A 129 -13.81 -9.69 -6.10
N ILE A 130 -13.10 -9.01 -5.21
CA ILE A 130 -11.82 -9.46 -4.67
C ILE A 130 -12.11 -10.43 -3.52
N PRO A 131 -11.46 -11.61 -3.47
CA PRO A 131 -11.61 -12.54 -2.37
C PRO A 131 -11.32 -11.88 -1.03
N GLY A 132 -12.25 -12.05 -0.08
CA GLY A 132 -12.11 -11.47 1.26
C GLY A 132 -10.88 -11.99 1.98
N ARG A 133 -10.18 -11.09 2.67
CA ARG A 133 -8.98 -11.40 3.45
C ARG A 133 -8.76 -10.36 4.55
N ILE A 134 -7.77 -10.66 5.38
CA ILE A 134 -7.28 -9.77 6.44
C ILE A 134 -5.88 -9.33 6.04
N GLU A 135 -5.69 -8.02 5.93
CA GLU A 135 -4.40 -7.39 5.68
C GLU A 135 -3.88 -6.84 7.00
N ILE A 136 -2.66 -7.23 7.41
CA ILE A 136 -2.14 -6.95 8.76
C ILE A 136 -1.05 -5.88 8.70
N ASN A 137 -1.24 -4.79 9.45
CA ASN A 137 -0.28 -3.68 9.54
C ASN A 137 0.20 -3.19 8.15
N LYS A 138 -0.75 -3.13 7.20
CA LYS A 138 -0.51 -2.75 5.81
C LYS A 138 -0.93 -1.32 5.59
N GLU A 139 -0.20 -0.60 4.73
CA GLU A 139 -0.66 0.71 4.27
C GLU A 139 -1.98 0.50 3.50
N PHE A 140 -2.97 1.37 3.70
CA PHE A 140 -4.19 1.29 2.90
C PHE A 140 -3.90 1.37 1.41
N TRP A 141 -2.87 2.12 1.01
CA TRP A 141 -2.37 2.12 -0.37
C TRP A 141 -1.94 0.72 -0.85
N GLU A 142 -1.21 -0.06 -0.05
CA GLU A 142 -0.81 -1.43 -0.44
C GLU A 142 -2.04 -2.33 -0.62
N ILE A 143 -3.04 -2.20 0.26
CA ILE A 143 -4.31 -2.93 0.18
C ILE A 143 -5.07 -2.57 -1.11
N LEU A 144 -5.16 -1.27 -1.41
CA LEU A 144 -5.82 -0.76 -2.61
C LEU A 144 -5.05 -1.11 -3.89
N LYS A 145 -3.71 -1.15 -3.83
CA LYS A 145 -2.87 -1.60 -4.93
C LYS A 145 -3.14 -3.06 -5.25
N PHE A 146 -3.20 -3.94 -4.23
CA PHE A 146 -3.55 -5.34 -4.42
C PHE A 146 -4.94 -5.49 -5.08
N ALA A 147 -5.91 -4.71 -4.62
CA ALA A 147 -7.24 -4.66 -5.20
C ALA A 147 -7.23 -4.22 -6.67
N SER A 148 -6.42 -3.21 -7.01
CA SER A 148 -6.23 -2.74 -8.39
C SER A 148 -5.57 -3.80 -9.27
N ASP A 149 -4.50 -4.44 -8.80
CA ASP A 149 -3.77 -5.49 -9.52
C ASP A 149 -4.69 -6.69 -9.82
N MET A 150 -5.43 -7.17 -8.81
CA MET A 150 -6.41 -8.26 -8.97
C MET A 150 -7.53 -7.90 -9.95
N THR A 151 -8.07 -6.69 -9.84
CA THR A 151 -9.11 -6.20 -10.76
C THR A 151 -8.59 -6.19 -12.19
N THR A 152 -7.38 -5.67 -12.41
CA THR A 152 -6.75 -5.57 -13.72
C THR A 152 -6.52 -6.97 -14.30
N ALA A 153 -5.96 -7.89 -13.51
CA ALA A 153 -5.68 -9.26 -13.94
C ALA A 153 -6.94 -10.03 -14.38
N ASN A 154 -8.09 -9.76 -13.74
CA ASN A 154 -9.34 -10.48 -14.02
C ASN A 154 -10.25 -9.79 -15.05
N THR A 155 -10.11 -8.49 -15.26
CA THR A 155 -10.99 -7.72 -16.16
C THR A 155 -10.28 -7.17 -17.40
N GLY A 156 -8.95 -7.12 -17.39
CA GLY A 156 -8.14 -6.42 -18.38
C GLY A 156 -8.26 -4.89 -18.33
N LYS A 157 -9.05 -4.34 -17.39
CA LYS A 157 -9.30 -2.90 -17.28
C LYS A 157 -8.42 -2.26 -16.22
N LEU A 158 -7.76 -1.17 -16.59
CA LEU A 158 -6.95 -0.36 -15.68
C LEU A 158 -7.79 0.75 -15.05
N TYR A 159 -7.67 0.89 -13.74
CA TYR A 159 -8.29 1.96 -12.97
C TYR A 159 -7.21 2.77 -12.24
N VAL A 160 -7.42 4.09 -12.17
CA VAL A 160 -6.53 5.01 -11.48
C VAL A 160 -7.25 5.63 -10.30
N LEU A 161 -6.63 5.51 -9.13
CA LEU A 161 -7.01 6.16 -7.90
C LEU A 161 -6.28 7.50 -7.78
N PHE A 162 -7.01 8.58 -7.56
CA PHE A 162 -6.43 9.92 -7.44
C PHE A 162 -7.32 10.86 -6.61
N ASP A 163 -6.78 11.97 -6.11
CA ASP A 163 -7.58 13.05 -5.51
C ASP A 163 -7.88 14.15 -6.55
N LYS A 164 -9.14 14.56 -6.67
CA LYS A 164 -9.59 15.70 -7.46
C LYS A 164 -10.12 16.77 -6.54
N ALA A 165 -9.30 17.77 -6.24
CA ALA A 165 -9.68 18.94 -5.47
C ALA A 165 -10.32 18.58 -4.11
N GLY A 166 -9.70 17.67 -3.37
CA GLY A 166 -10.16 17.23 -2.05
C GLY A 166 -11.22 16.15 -2.13
N LYS A 167 -11.29 15.39 -3.23
CA LYS A 167 -12.20 14.25 -3.38
C LYS A 167 -11.49 13.08 -4.02
N ILE A 168 -11.42 11.95 -3.31
CA ILE A 168 -10.79 10.72 -3.80
C ILE A 168 -11.68 10.07 -4.85
N CYS A 169 -11.16 9.96 -6.07
CA CYS A 169 -11.83 9.41 -7.25
C CYS A 169 -11.15 8.11 -7.70
N LEU A 170 -11.93 7.26 -8.36
CA LEU A 170 -11.44 6.06 -9.02
C LEU A 170 -12.02 5.99 -10.43
N LYS A 171 -11.17 6.07 -11.45
CA LYS A 171 -11.62 6.12 -12.86
C LYS A 171 -10.94 5.08 -13.72
N ASN A 172 -11.68 4.54 -14.68
CA ASN A 172 -11.08 3.78 -15.77
C ASN A 172 -10.22 4.72 -16.64
N ILE A 173 -9.04 4.27 -17.06
CA ILE A 173 -8.12 5.09 -17.86
C ILE A 173 -8.72 5.55 -19.20
N GLU A 174 -9.63 4.77 -19.79
CA GLU A 174 -10.31 5.13 -21.03
C GLU A 174 -11.15 6.41 -20.89
N ASN A 175 -11.64 6.68 -19.67
CA ASN A 175 -12.39 7.90 -19.35
C ASN A 175 -11.47 9.11 -19.05
N LEU A 176 -10.15 8.91 -19.03
CA LEU A 176 -9.14 9.94 -18.77
C LEU A 176 -8.30 10.26 -20.02
N LYS A 177 -8.82 9.94 -21.20
CA LYS A 177 -8.17 10.24 -22.47
C LYS A 177 -8.27 11.73 -22.80
N THR A 178 -7.12 12.33 -23.10
CA THR A 178 -7.04 13.71 -23.57
C THR A 178 -7.05 13.76 -25.10
N LYS A 179 -7.33 14.95 -25.67
CA LYS A 179 -7.48 15.13 -27.12
C LYS A 179 -6.21 15.60 -27.78
N ASP A 180 -5.54 16.60 -27.20
CA ASP A 180 -4.43 17.27 -27.90
C ASP A 180 -3.15 16.44 -27.84
N VAL A 181 -2.46 16.40 -28.98
CA VAL A 181 -1.22 15.64 -29.19
C VAL A 181 -0.06 16.38 -28.52
N ILE A 182 0.79 15.62 -27.83
CA ILE A 182 2.08 16.10 -27.34
C ILE A 182 3.16 15.68 -28.33
N ASP A 183 3.83 16.65 -28.93
CA ASP A 183 4.95 16.46 -29.85
C ASP A 183 6.07 17.48 -29.59
N TYR A 184 7.02 17.58 -30.52
CA TYR A 184 8.15 18.50 -30.42
C TYR A 184 7.75 19.98 -30.41
N ASP A 185 6.60 20.36 -30.98
CA ASP A 185 6.22 21.78 -31.08
C ASP A 185 5.71 22.33 -29.73
N CYS A 186 5.17 21.46 -28.88
CA CYS A 186 4.71 21.83 -27.54
C CYS A 186 5.66 21.43 -26.41
N THR A 187 6.83 20.83 -26.72
CA THR A 187 7.78 20.29 -25.74
C THR A 187 9.13 20.98 -25.88
N GLU A 188 9.61 21.64 -24.82
CA GLU A 188 10.92 22.31 -24.85
C GLU A 188 12.10 21.31 -24.81
N ASP A 189 12.03 20.32 -23.91
CA ASP A 189 13.08 19.33 -23.73
C ASP A 189 12.48 17.94 -23.47
N PHE A 190 13.23 16.89 -23.79
CA PHE A 190 12.88 15.52 -23.41
C PHE A 190 14.12 14.74 -22.99
N ASN A 191 13.93 13.82 -22.06
CA ASN A 191 14.92 12.82 -21.70
C ASN A 191 14.39 11.45 -22.08
N TYR A 192 15.03 10.84 -23.07
CA TYR A 192 14.81 9.46 -23.43
C TYR A 192 16.02 8.62 -23.00
N GLN A 193 15.77 7.62 -22.16
CA GLN A 193 16.80 6.73 -21.63
C GLN A 193 16.49 5.29 -22.01
N THR A 194 17.52 4.56 -22.45
CA THR A 194 17.48 3.09 -22.61
C THR A 194 18.52 2.43 -21.70
N SER A 195 18.18 1.27 -21.13
CA SER A 195 19.08 0.56 -20.22
C SER A 195 18.82 -0.95 -20.21
N ILE A 196 19.88 -1.73 -20.06
CA ILE A 196 19.83 -3.18 -19.76
C ILE A 196 20.42 -3.50 -18.37
N ASN A 197 20.70 -2.47 -17.56
CA ASN A 197 21.47 -2.62 -16.32
C ASN A 197 20.64 -3.19 -15.15
N SER A 198 19.31 -3.05 -15.21
CA SER A 198 18.43 -3.38 -14.09
C SER A 198 17.24 -4.20 -14.57
N ASN A 199 17.01 -5.38 -14.01
CA ASN A 199 15.89 -6.28 -14.34
C ASN A 199 15.70 -6.64 -15.84
N SER A 200 16.76 -6.53 -16.65
CA SER A 200 16.81 -7.05 -18.02
C SER A 200 17.57 -8.37 -18.04
N TYR A 201 16.93 -9.46 -18.45
CA TYR A 201 17.51 -10.80 -18.40
C TYR A 201 17.29 -11.55 -19.70
N ASN A 202 18.37 -12.08 -20.28
CA ASN A 202 18.36 -12.89 -21.50
C ASN A 202 18.58 -14.38 -21.24
N ARG A 203 18.73 -14.77 -19.96
CA ARG A 203 18.62 -16.15 -19.48
C ARG A 203 17.80 -16.21 -18.20
N ILE A 204 16.78 -17.05 -18.17
CA ILE A 204 15.99 -17.36 -16.98
C ILE A 204 16.27 -18.81 -16.58
N HIS A 205 16.75 -19.01 -15.35
CA HIS A 205 17.06 -20.32 -14.81
C HIS A 205 16.22 -20.59 -13.56
N LEU A 206 15.24 -21.49 -13.66
CA LEU A 206 14.34 -21.81 -12.55
C LEU A 206 14.61 -23.22 -12.02
N LYS A 207 14.48 -23.40 -10.69
CA LYS A 207 14.63 -24.69 -10.02
C LYS A 207 13.35 -25.08 -9.30
N LEU A 208 12.97 -26.35 -9.42
CA LEU A 208 12.00 -27.02 -8.56
C LEU A 208 12.78 -27.84 -7.52
N LEU A 209 12.51 -27.58 -6.25
CA LEU A 209 13.12 -28.25 -5.11
C LEU A 209 12.12 -29.22 -4.45
N ASP A 210 12.64 -30.25 -3.82
CA ASP A 210 11.89 -31.10 -2.90
C ASP A 210 11.74 -30.42 -1.52
N ASP A 211 10.99 -31.08 -0.63
CA ASP A 211 10.75 -30.59 0.73
C ASP A 211 12.03 -30.50 1.58
N ASN A 212 13.13 -31.13 1.15
CA ASN A 212 14.45 -31.07 1.79
C ASN A 212 15.38 -30.04 1.12
N ASN A 213 14.85 -29.18 0.24
CA ASN A 213 15.58 -28.21 -0.58
C ASN A 213 16.57 -28.84 -1.58
N LYS A 214 16.40 -30.10 -1.93
CA LYS A 214 17.19 -30.75 -2.98
C LYS A 214 16.53 -30.51 -4.34
N GLU A 215 17.34 -30.17 -5.34
CA GLU A 215 16.87 -29.95 -6.70
C GLU A 215 16.25 -31.23 -7.29
N ILE A 216 14.98 -31.13 -7.71
CA ILE A 216 14.25 -32.17 -8.45
C ILE A 216 14.39 -31.94 -9.95
N LYS A 217 14.15 -30.69 -10.38
CA LYS A 217 14.09 -30.31 -11.80
C LYS A 217 14.60 -28.90 -11.96
N SER A 218 15.22 -28.61 -13.09
CA SER A 218 15.56 -27.25 -13.51
C SER A 218 15.10 -26.99 -14.94
N ALA A 219 14.79 -25.73 -15.21
CA ALA A 219 14.40 -25.24 -16.52
C ALA A 219 15.22 -23.99 -16.85
N THR A 220 15.76 -23.95 -18.06
CA THR A 220 16.46 -22.78 -18.58
C THR A 220 15.79 -22.32 -19.86
N ALA A 221 15.41 -21.05 -19.91
CA ALA A 221 15.03 -20.35 -21.12
C ALA A 221 16.08 -19.28 -21.42
N GLU A 222 16.54 -19.20 -22.67
CA GLU A 222 17.55 -18.23 -23.07
C GLU A 222 17.32 -17.72 -24.48
N ASP A 223 17.86 -16.54 -24.75
CA ASP A 223 17.84 -15.92 -26.07
C ASP A 223 19.27 -15.65 -26.54
N LYS A 224 19.75 -16.47 -27.48
CA LYS A 224 21.14 -16.44 -27.96
C LYS A 224 21.48 -15.13 -28.66
N ASP A 225 20.51 -14.51 -29.34
CA ASP A 225 20.71 -13.27 -30.07
C ASP A 225 20.89 -12.08 -29.13
N SER A 226 20.10 -11.97 -28.08
CA SER A 226 20.34 -10.99 -27.01
C SER A 226 21.61 -11.28 -26.22
N ILE A 227 21.97 -12.55 -25.98
CA ILE A 227 23.24 -12.90 -25.32
C ILE A 227 24.43 -12.46 -26.17
N ALA A 228 24.39 -12.68 -27.49
CA ALA A 228 25.44 -12.23 -28.41
C ALA A 228 25.59 -10.70 -28.42
N ARG A 229 24.48 -9.96 -28.26
CA ARG A 229 24.48 -8.48 -28.28
C ARG A 229 24.82 -7.84 -26.93
N TRP A 230 24.35 -8.40 -25.82
CA TRP A 230 24.39 -7.77 -24.49
C TRP A 230 25.31 -8.48 -23.49
N GLY A 231 25.86 -9.64 -23.85
CA GLY A 231 26.48 -10.56 -22.89
C GLY A 231 25.43 -11.33 -22.10
N LEU A 232 25.86 -12.25 -21.23
CA LEU A 232 24.95 -13.06 -20.43
C LEU A 232 24.39 -12.26 -19.24
N LEU A 233 23.06 -12.07 -19.22
CA LEU A 233 22.31 -11.48 -18.13
C LEU A 233 21.31 -12.51 -17.60
N SER A 234 21.61 -13.10 -16.44
CA SER A 234 20.82 -14.21 -15.89
C SER A 234 19.97 -13.81 -14.69
N TYR A 235 18.73 -14.30 -14.67
CA TYR A 235 17.88 -14.34 -13.49
C TYR A 235 17.71 -15.78 -13.04
N SER A 236 17.70 -15.99 -11.73
CA SER A 236 17.45 -17.31 -11.15
C SER A 236 16.51 -17.22 -9.98
N ASP A 237 15.59 -18.17 -9.91
CA ASP A 237 14.70 -18.34 -8.78
C ASP A 237 14.39 -19.82 -8.56
N MET A 238 13.82 -20.13 -7.39
CA MET A 238 13.52 -21.49 -6.98
C MET A 238 12.15 -21.58 -6.32
N THR A 239 11.46 -22.68 -6.57
CA THR A 239 10.20 -23.03 -5.92
C THR A 239 10.24 -24.47 -5.45
N ASN A 240 9.50 -24.78 -4.41
CA ASN A 240 9.14 -26.13 -4.00
C ASN A 240 7.67 -26.47 -4.36
N ASN A 241 6.99 -25.59 -5.10
CA ASN A 241 5.63 -25.81 -5.58
C ASN A 241 5.63 -26.64 -6.87
N GLU A 242 5.26 -27.91 -6.75
CA GLU A 242 5.15 -28.84 -7.88
C GLU A 242 4.04 -28.46 -8.87
N GLU A 243 3.07 -27.62 -8.48
CA GLU A 243 2.03 -27.11 -9.38
C GLU A 243 2.56 -26.06 -10.36
N VAL A 244 3.73 -25.48 -10.08
CA VAL A 244 4.34 -24.47 -10.95
C VAL A 244 5.06 -25.16 -12.10
N ASP A 245 4.58 -24.97 -13.33
CA ASP A 245 5.30 -25.34 -14.53
C ASP A 245 6.51 -24.40 -14.74
N ILE A 246 7.66 -24.81 -14.20
CA ILE A 246 8.91 -24.05 -14.27
C ILE A 246 9.42 -23.86 -15.72
N GLU A 247 9.07 -24.73 -16.67
CA GLU A 247 9.50 -24.58 -18.07
C GLU A 247 8.67 -23.50 -18.77
N ALA A 248 7.34 -23.57 -18.63
CA ALA A 248 6.46 -22.54 -19.15
C ALA A 248 6.77 -21.18 -18.51
N LYS A 249 6.96 -21.15 -17.19
CA LYS A 249 7.26 -19.92 -16.46
C LYS A 249 8.58 -19.30 -16.86
N ALA A 250 9.63 -20.10 -17.07
CA ALA A 250 10.92 -19.59 -17.56
C ALA A 250 10.77 -18.91 -18.93
N LYS A 251 9.98 -19.48 -19.84
CA LYS A 251 9.69 -18.90 -21.15
C LYS A 251 8.86 -17.61 -21.04
N GLU A 252 7.86 -17.56 -20.16
CA GLU A 252 7.06 -16.35 -19.93
C GLU A 252 7.89 -15.21 -19.35
N LEU A 253 8.70 -15.49 -18.33
CA LEU A 253 9.60 -14.50 -17.74
C LEU A 253 10.61 -14.00 -18.76
N LEU A 254 11.18 -14.88 -19.60
CA LEU A 254 12.12 -14.47 -20.65
C LEU A 254 11.44 -13.50 -21.64
N LYS A 255 10.20 -13.76 -22.04
CA LYS A 255 9.45 -12.87 -22.95
C LYS A 255 9.26 -11.46 -22.38
N VAL A 256 9.08 -11.34 -21.07
CA VAL A 256 8.83 -10.05 -20.41
C VAL A 256 10.13 -9.35 -20.03
N LEU A 257 11.18 -10.09 -19.67
CA LEU A 257 12.42 -9.54 -19.10
C LEU A 257 13.56 -9.41 -20.11
N ASN A 258 13.53 -10.13 -21.24
CA ASN A 258 14.52 -9.99 -22.32
C ASN A 258 14.21 -8.76 -23.18
N ARG A 259 14.33 -7.58 -22.59
CA ARG A 259 14.10 -6.30 -23.25
C ARG A 259 14.96 -5.21 -22.62
N LYS A 260 15.22 -4.16 -23.40
CA LYS A 260 15.72 -2.89 -22.85
C LYS A 260 14.62 -2.24 -22.02
N ASN A 261 14.97 -1.67 -20.88
CA ASN A 261 14.12 -0.71 -20.19
C ASN A 261 14.21 0.62 -20.93
N ARG A 262 13.06 1.28 -21.09
CA ARG A 262 12.94 2.56 -21.76
C ARG A 262 12.16 3.51 -20.88
N LYS A 263 12.65 4.73 -20.78
CA LYS A 263 12.04 5.79 -19.99
C LYS A 263 11.96 7.04 -20.83
N LEU A 264 10.76 7.64 -20.91
CA LEU A 264 10.54 8.90 -21.59
C LEU A 264 9.99 9.92 -20.60
N ARG A 265 10.79 10.96 -20.38
CA ARG A 265 10.43 12.17 -19.65
C ARG A 265 10.31 13.31 -20.64
N LEU A 266 9.15 13.93 -20.72
CA LEU A 266 8.93 15.16 -21.48
C LEU A 266 8.95 16.32 -20.49
N LYS A 267 9.68 17.40 -20.79
CA LYS A 267 9.91 18.51 -19.86
C LYS A 267 9.44 19.83 -20.45
N ASN A 268 8.96 20.71 -19.57
CA ASN A 268 8.48 22.04 -19.90
C ASN A 268 7.53 22.03 -21.11
N ILE A 269 6.61 21.06 -21.12
CA ILE A 269 5.55 21.00 -22.13
C ILE A 269 4.54 22.10 -21.81
N ILE A 270 3.94 22.71 -22.82
CA ILE A 270 2.83 23.66 -22.63
C ILE A 270 1.77 23.03 -21.72
N GLY A 271 1.46 23.73 -20.63
CA GLY A 271 0.63 23.21 -19.57
C GLY A 271 -0.82 23.01 -19.96
N ARG A 272 -1.39 21.91 -19.47
CA ARG A 272 -2.79 21.53 -19.67
C ARG A 272 -3.45 21.15 -18.36
N LEU A 273 -4.60 21.73 -18.03
CA LEU A 273 -5.28 21.50 -16.74
C LEU A 273 -6.01 20.15 -16.66
N ASP A 274 -6.27 19.51 -17.80
CA ASP A 274 -6.93 18.21 -17.92
C ASP A 274 -5.96 17.00 -17.84
N VAL A 275 -4.65 17.27 -17.91
CA VAL A 275 -3.61 16.25 -17.79
C VAL A 275 -3.31 16.00 -16.32
N ARG A 276 -3.30 14.72 -15.91
CA ARG A 276 -2.86 14.29 -14.59
C ARG A 276 -2.19 12.93 -14.65
N ALA A 277 -1.57 12.48 -13.56
CA ALA A 277 -1.16 11.08 -13.45
C ALA A 277 -2.37 10.16 -13.60
N GLY A 278 -2.28 9.20 -14.52
CA GLY A 278 -3.38 8.35 -14.95
C GLY A 278 -4.09 8.76 -16.24
N SER A 279 -3.84 9.96 -16.77
CA SER A 279 -4.38 10.38 -18.07
C SER A 279 -3.74 9.61 -19.23
N LEU A 280 -4.54 9.31 -20.25
CA LEU A 280 -4.05 8.80 -21.53
C LEU A 280 -3.87 9.97 -22.49
N VAL A 281 -2.61 10.29 -22.80
CA VAL A 281 -2.24 11.42 -23.66
C VAL A 281 -1.72 10.90 -25.01
N PRO A 282 -2.18 11.42 -26.16
CA PRO A 282 -1.57 11.10 -27.44
C PRO A 282 -0.20 11.75 -27.54
N VAL A 283 0.85 10.95 -27.79
CA VAL A 283 2.23 11.43 -27.93
C VAL A 283 2.76 11.06 -29.31
N ARG A 284 3.35 12.03 -29.98
CA ARG A 284 4.02 11.88 -31.28
C ARG A 284 5.46 12.40 -31.19
N MET A 285 6.40 11.50 -30.97
CA MET A 285 7.84 11.77 -30.89
C MET A 285 8.56 10.80 -31.83
N ILE A 286 8.98 11.29 -33.00
CA ILE A 286 9.68 10.50 -34.03
C ILE A 286 11.18 10.74 -33.93
N GLY A 287 11.97 9.67 -34.03
CA GLY A 287 13.43 9.76 -33.99
C GLY A 287 14.01 9.83 -32.57
N LEU A 288 13.41 9.15 -31.58
CA LEU A 288 13.98 9.05 -30.22
C LEU A 288 15.26 8.18 -30.15
N GLY A 289 15.67 7.59 -31.26
CA GLY A 289 16.84 6.71 -31.35
C GLY A 289 16.44 5.33 -31.82
N ASP A 290 16.13 4.42 -30.89
CA ASP A 290 15.75 3.04 -31.22
C ASP A 290 14.24 2.79 -31.33
N ILE A 291 13.42 3.84 -31.23
CA ILE A 291 11.96 3.76 -31.36
C ILE A 291 11.34 5.10 -31.81
N ASP A 292 10.19 5.00 -32.49
CA ASP A 292 9.26 6.09 -32.72
C ASP A 292 8.03 5.93 -31.81
N VAL A 293 7.57 7.03 -31.22
CA VAL A 293 6.33 7.06 -30.45
C VAL A 293 5.27 7.77 -31.26
N ASN A 294 4.23 7.03 -31.63
CA ASN A 294 3.00 7.59 -32.20
C ASN A 294 1.82 6.80 -31.64
N SER A 295 1.52 7.03 -30.36
CA SER A 295 0.55 6.22 -29.62
C SER A 295 -0.02 6.97 -28.42
N LEU A 296 -1.08 6.41 -27.83
CA LEU A 296 -1.52 6.85 -26.51
C LEU A 296 -0.52 6.37 -25.47
N MET A 297 -0.10 7.29 -24.62
CA MET A 297 0.79 7.05 -23.51
C MET A 297 0.07 7.32 -22.21
N LEU A 298 0.27 6.46 -21.22
CA LEU A 298 -0.24 6.64 -19.88
C LEU A 298 0.74 7.51 -19.09
N VAL A 299 0.25 8.59 -18.49
CA VAL A 299 1.04 9.46 -17.61
C VAL A 299 1.22 8.78 -16.25
N ASP A 300 2.44 8.40 -15.90
CA ASP A 300 2.74 7.81 -14.58
C ASP A 300 3.03 8.89 -13.53
N TYR A 301 3.61 9.99 -13.97
CA TYR A 301 3.98 11.14 -13.16
C TYR A 301 3.76 12.44 -13.94
N VAL A 302 3.27 13.46 -13.27
CA VAL A 302 3.20 14.83 -13.81
C VAL A 302 3.59 15.84 -12.74
N THR A 303 4.29 16.88 -13.14
CA THR A 303 4.45 18.10 -12.36
C THR A 303 3.99 19.30 -13.17
N HIS A 304 2.92 19.95 -12.75
CA HIS A 304 2.49 21.24 -13.27
C HIS A 304 3.28 22.34 -12.58
N LYS A 305 3.71 23.33 -13.35
CA LYS A 305 4.54 24.45 -12.96
C LYS A 305 3.82 25.74 -13.33
N PHE A 306 3.36 26.51 -12.35
CA PHE A 306 2.60 27.74 -12.57
C PHE A 306 3.41 28.95 -12.10
N SER A 307 3.72 29.85 -13.02
CA SER A 307 4.20 31.20 -12.74
C SER A 307 3.12 32.22 -13.12
N GLU A 308 3.32 33.51 -12.85
CA GLU A 308 2.30 34.54 -13.16
C GLU A 308 1.83 34.52 -14.62
N GLU A 309 2.73 34.22 -15.55
CA GLU A 309 2.46 34.31 -17.00
C GLU A 309 2.39 32.94 -17.69
N HIS A 310 3.00 31.89 -17.10
CA HIS A 310 3.21 30.61 -17.79
C HIS A 310 2.72 29.43 -16.97
N HIS A 311 2.16 28.44 -17.67
CA HIS A 311 1.88 27.11 -17.15
C HIS A 311 2.63 26.10 -18.01
N PHE A 312 3.57 25.37 -17.39
CA PHE A 312 4.27 24.25 -18.00
C PHE A 312 4.00 22.95 -17.26
N MET A 313 4.31 21.82 -17.89
CA MET A 313 4.24 20.51 -17.26
C MET A 313 5.42 19.61 -17.63
N ASP A 314 5.91 18.85 -16.67
CA ASP A 314 6.83 17.74 -16.89
C ASP A 314 6.05 16.43 -16.77
N LEU A 315 6.21 15.52 -17.73
CA LEU A 315 5.52 14.23 -17.76
C LEU A 315 6.50 13.06 -17.79
N GLU A 316 6.23 12.03 -16.99
CA GLU A 316 6.71 10.67 -17.28
C GLU A 316 5.59 9.88 -17.92
N VAL A 317 5.85 9.38 -19.11
CA VAL A 317 4.86 8.68 -19.91
C VAL A 317 5.35 7.28 -20.25
N TYR A 318 4.42 6.34 -20.33
CA TYR A 318 4.75 4.97 -20.65
C TYR A 318 3.64 4.29 -21.46
N ASN A 319 4.02 3.27 -22.22
CA ASN A 319 3.14 2.32 -22.89
C ASN A 319 3.81 0.93 -22.86
N LYS A 320 3.38 0.01 -23.72
CA LYS A 320 4.00 -1.32 -23.80
C LYS A 320 5.47 -1.30 -24.26
N ASP A 321 5.85 -0.33 -25.10
CA ASP A 321 7.16 -0.26 -25.74
C ASP A 321 8.15 0.60 -24.93
N ILE A 322 7.63 1.64 -24.29
CA ILE A 322 8.31 2.48 -23.29
C ILE A 322 7.64 2.16 -21.96
N SER A 323 8.03 1.07 -21.31
CA SER A 323 7.47 0.72 -20.00
C SER A 323 8.54 0.78 -18.92
N PRO A 324 8.15 1.16 -17.68
CA PRO A 324 9.05 1.18 -16.56
C PRO A 324 9.60 -0.23 -16.30
N GLU A 325 10.70 -0.25 -15.56
CA GLU A 325 11.37 -1.48 -15.13
C GLU A 325 10.38 -2.45 -14.48
N VAL A 326 10.35 -3.69 -14.96
CA VAL A 326 9.50 -4.75 -14.43
C VAL A 326 10.36 -5.67 -13.57
N SER A 327 10.17 -5.59 -12.25
CA SER A 327 10.81 -6.54 -11.35
C SER A 327 10.20 -7.93 -11.54
N PRO A 328 11.01 -9.00 -11.67
CA PRO A 328 10.49 -10.36 -11.71
C PRO A 328 9.71 -10.67 -10.42
N GLN A 329 8.47 -11.12 -10.57
CA GLN A 329 7.73 -11.70 -9.46
C GLN A 329 8.43 -12.98 -9.03
N LYS A 330 8.69 -13.12 -7.73
CA LYS A 330 9.24 -14.37 -7.18
C LYS A 330 8.28 -15.51 -7.48
N LEU A 331 8.84 -16.69 -7.75
CA LEU A 331 8.06 -17.90 -7.89
C LEU A 331 7.30 -18.16 -6.58
N ASP A 332 6.03 -18.53 -6.75
CA ASP A 332 5.22 -19.00 -5.64
C ASP A 332 5.90 -20.24 -5.07
N GLN A 333 6.30 -20.16 -3.80
CA GLN A 333 6.67 -21.36 -3.06
C GLN A 333 5.43 -22.17 -2.79
N LYS A 334 5.60 -23.48 -2.55
CA LYS A 334 4.57 -24.31 -1.94
C LYS A 334 4.19 -23.52 -0.69
N GLN A 335 2.97 -22.98 -0.66
CA GLN A 335 2.45 -22.55 0.62
C GLN A 335 2.58 -23.80 1.49
N GLU A 336 3.26 -23.70 2.63
CA GLU A 336 3.03 -24.68 3.68
C GLU A 336 1.56 -24.53 4.12
N GLN A 337 0.65 -25.04 3.30
CA GLN A 337 -0.44 -25.80 3.82
C GLN A 337 0.25 -27.03 4.41
N LYS A 338 0.43 -27.04 5.73
CA LYS A 338 0.10 -28.28 6.42
C LYS A 338 -1.32 -28.60 5.99
N ALA A 339 -1.44 -29.44 4.96
CA ALA A 339 -2.68 -30.04 4.58
C ALA A 339 -3.17 -30.82 5.80
N THR A 340 -4.07 -30.21 6.57
CA THR A 340 -5.08 -30.99 7.28
C THR A 340 -6.11 -31.41 6.25
N SER A 341 -5.73 -32.32 5.35
CA SER A 341 -6.65 -33.22 4.68
C SER A 341 -7.04 -34.32 5.68
N GLY A 342 -7.72 -33.91 6.75
CA GLY A 342 -8.57 -34.78 7.53
C GLY A 342 -10.00 -34.50 7.07
N LYS A 343 -10.64 -35.53 6.51
CA LYS A 343 -12.08 -35.59 6.23
C LYS A 343 -12.92 -34.78 7.23
N GLY A 344 -13.93 -34.09 6.70
CA GLY A 344 -14.96 -33.33 7.41
C GLY A 344 -14.98 -33.47 8.93
N GLY A 345 -14.54 -32.41 9.62
CA GLY A 345 -14.56 -32.30 11.07
C GLY A 345 -14.30 -30.86 11.55
N SER A 346 -15.36 -30.05 11.58
CA SER A 346 -15.56 -28.81 12.36
C SER A 346 -14.31 -28.11 12.98
N TYR A 347 -13.74 -27.10 12.29
CA TYR A 347 -12.78 -26.15 12.85
C TYR A 347 -13.49 -24.98 13.58
N SER A 348 -14.02 -25.24 14.76
CA SER A 348 -14.91 -24.29 15.46
C SER A 348 -14.24 -23.41 16.54
N GLY A 349 -12.98 -23.64 16.95
CA GLY A 349 -12.40 -23.03 18.17
C GLY A 349 -11.33 -21.94 17.99
N SER A 350 -10.21 -22.24 17.34
CA SER A 350 -8.96 -21.45 17.46
C SER A 350 -8.95 -20.10 16.75
N SER A 351 -9.58 -19.98 15.57
CA SER A 351 -9.71 -18.68 14.86
C SER A 351 -10.66 -17.71 15.56
N LYS A 352 -11.64 -18.24 16.30
CA LYS A 352 -12.63 -17.41 16.97
C LYS A 352 -12.12 -16.81 18.28
N VAL A 353 -11.21 -17.49 18.99
CA VAL A 353 -10.55 -16.95 20.19
C VAL A 353 -9.73 -15.72 19.83
N VAL A 354 -8.95 -15.79 18.74
CA VAL A 354 -8.17 -14.66 18.22
C VAL A 354 -9.09 -13.51 17.81
N ALA A 355 -10.15 -13.80 17.05
CA ALA A 355 -11.11 -12.78 16.61
C ALA A 355 -11.81 -12.05 17.77
N VAL A 356 -12.00 -12.71 18.93
CA VAL A 356 -12.51 -12.05 20.13
C VAL A 356 -11.42 -11.22 20.80
N ALA A 357 -10.21 -11.76 20.94
CA ALA A 357 -9.07 -11.05 21.50
C ALA A 357 -8.73 -9.76 20.72
N ASP A 358 -8.91 -9.76 19.40
CA ASP A 358 -8.73 -8.58 18.54
C ASP A 358 -9.65 -7.42 18.92
N LYS A 359 -10.89 -7.71 19.37
CA LYS A 359 -11.84 -6.69 19.81
C LYS A 359 -11.38 -5.96 21.09
N TYR A 360 -10.33 -6.44 21.74
CA TYR A 360 -9.76 -5.82 22.92
C TYR A 360 -8.55 -4.94 22.61
N LEU A 361 -8.02 -4.96 21.38
CA LEU A 361 -6.89 -4.11 20.99
C LEU A 361 -7.17 -2.64 21.28
N GLY A 362 -6.20 -1.97 21.89
CA GLY A 362 -6.30 -0.57 22.31
C GLY A 362 -7.06 -0.33 23.62
N LYS A 363 -7.80 -1.31 24.16
CA LYS A 363 -8.53 -1.13 25.42
C LYS A 363 -7.60 -1.03 26.63
N PRO A 364 -7.96 -0.25 27.67
CA PRO A 364 -7.12 -0.08 28.86
C PRO A 364 -6.79 -1.39 29.58
N TYR A 365 -5.57 -1.46 30.09
CA TYR A 365 -5.16 -2.50 31.04
C TYR A 365 -5.62 -2.12 32.44
N VAL A 366 -6.47 -2.94 33.05
CA VAL A 366 -6.91 -2.76 34.44
C VAL A 366 -6.76 -4.07 35.18
N TRP A 367 -5.94 -4.07 36.24
CA TRP A 367 -5.66 -5.26 37.04
C TRP A 367 -6.94 -5.89 37.60
N GLY A 368 -7.16 -7.17 37.33
CA GLY A 368 -8.36 -7.92 37.73
C GLY A 368 -9.59 -7.69 36.87
N ALA A 369 -9.52 -6.88 35.80
CA ALA A 369 -10.65 -6.64 34.92
C ALA A 369 -10.80 -7.75 33.87
N ALA A 370 -12.05 -8.17 33.65
CA ALA A 370 -12.42 -9.10 32.59
C ALA A 370 -13.81 -8.69 32.07
N ASN A 371 -13.92 -7.52 31.44
CA ASN A 371 -15.17 -7.01 30.87
C ASN A 371 -14.93 -6.39 29.49
N SER A 372 -15.98 -5.99 28.77
CA SER A 372 -15.89 -5.45 27.41
C SER A 372 -15.08 -4.15 27.29
N ASN A 373 -14.89 -3.38 28.36
CA ASN A 373 -14.27 -2.05 28.31
C ASN A 373 -12.81 -2.03 28.80
N ALA A 374 -12.42 -2.97 29.66
CA ALA A 374 -11.04 -3.11 30.15
C ALA A 374 -10.73 -4.57 30.53
N VAL A 375 -9.48 -4.96 30.36
CA VAL A 375 -8.98 -6.32 30.65
C VAL A 375 -7.59 -6.29 31.27
N ASP A 376 -7.27 -7.23 32.15
CA ASP A 376 -5.87 -7.61 32.41
C ASP A 376 -5.45 -8.79 31.52
N CYS A 377 -4.22 -9.29 31.72
CA CYS A 377 -3.67 -10.34 30.86
C CYS A 377 -4.51 -11.63 30.89
N SER A 378 -5.00 -12.05 32.07
CA SER A 378 -5.87 -13.22 32.18
C SER A 378 -7.32 -12.94 31.82
N GLY A 379 -7.82 -11.73 32.06
CA GLY A 379 -9.12 -11.24 31.65
C GLY A 379 -9.32 -11.25 30.14
N LEU A 380 -8.26 -10.93 29.38
CA LEU A 380 -8.23 -11.09 27.93
C LEU A 380 -8.47 -12.56 27.52
N VAL A 381 -7.77 -13.51 28.16
CA VAL A 381 -7.94 -14.95 27.90
C VAL A 381 -9.34 -15.42 28.29
N ILE A 382 -9.83 -15.04 29.47
CA ILE A 382 -11.16 -15.41 29.97
C ILE A 382 -12.23 -14.93 28.98
N GLN A 383 -12.18 -13.68 28.55
CA GLN A 383 -13.15 -13.11 27.61
C GLN A 383 -13.10 -13.77 26.24
N ALA A 384 -11.88 -13.99 25.72
CA ALA A 384 -11.69 -14.64 24.43
C ALA A 384 -12.25 -16.07 24.41
N TYR A 385 -12.08 -16.84 25.48
CA TYR A 385 -12.57 -18.21 25.56
C TYR A 385 -14.06 -18.31 25.93
N LYS A 386 -14.57 -17.47 26.84
CA LYS A 386 -16.01 -17.43 27.19
C LYS A 386 -16.89 -17.04 26.00
N ALA A 387 -16.48 -16.05 25.22
CA ALA A 387 -17.20 -15.63 24.02
C ALA A 387 -17.26 -16.74 22.95
N ASN A 388 -16.44 -17.78 23.10
CA ASN A 388 -16.41 -18.96 22.24
C ASN A 388 -17.09 -20.19 22.86
N GLY A 389 -17.95 -19.97 23.86
CA GLY A 389 -18.76 -21.03 24.46
C GLY A 389 -18.02 -21.94 25.44
N VAL A 390 -16.76 -21.64 25.76
CA VAL A 390 -16.00 -22.39 26.76
C VAL A 390 -16.48 -22.02 28.16
N ARG A 391 -16.81 -23.05 28.96
CA ARG A 391 -17.09 -22.88 30.39
C ARG A 391 -15.80 -22.54 31.13
N PHE A 392 -15.53 -21.25 31.21
CA PHE A 392 -14.37 -20.69 31.89
C PHE A 392 -14.81 -20.05 33.21
N PRO A 393 -14.07 -20.22 34.32
CA PRO A 393 -14.38 -19.52 35.56
C PRO A 393 -14.28 -18.00 35.38
N ASP A 394 -14.99 -17.25 36.22
CA ASP A 394 -14.97 -15.78 36.23
C ASP A 394 -13.59 -15.20 36.56
N ARG A 395 -12.74 -16.01 37.19
CA ARG A 395 -11.36 -15.65 37.51
C ARG A 395 -10.40 -16.78 37.19
N MET A 396 -9.29 -16.40 36.57
CA MET A 396 -8.11 -17.20 36.33
C MET A 396 -6.89 -16.29 36.48
N THR A 397 -5.83 -16.78 37.11
CA THR A 397 -4.53 -16.10 37.13
C THR A 397 -3.55 -16.84 36.23
N SER A 398 -2.48 -16.16 35.79
CA SER A 398 -1.41 -16.82 35.03
C SER A 398 -0.83 -18.00 35.82
N SER A 399 -0.65 -17.86 37.14
CA SER A 399 -0.21 -18.95 38.03
C SER A 399 -1.20 -20.11 38.05
N SER A 400 -2.50 -19.86 38.21
CA SER A 400 -3.50 -20.93 38.31
C SER A 400 -3.63 -21.73 37.01
N LEU A 401 -3.57 -21.06 35.85
CA LEU A 401 -3.52 -21.72 34.54
C LEU A 401 -2.30 -22.64 34.44
N SER A 402 -1.14 -22.15 34.88
CA SER A 402 0.13 -22.85 34.74
C SER A 402 0.28 -24.06 35.67
N SER A 403 -0.32 -24.00 36.87
CA SER A 403 -0.25 -25.06 37.86
C SER A 403 -1.27 -26.18 37.60
N ASN A 404 -2.40 -25.88 36.97
CA ASN A 404 -3.42 -26.87 36.64
C ASN A 404 -4.17 -26.50 35.35
N PRO A 405 -3.53 -26.62 34.17
CA PRO A 405 -4.15 -26.25 32.89
C PRO A 405 -5.37 -27.11 32.55
N LYS A 406 -5.39 -28.38 33.00
CA LYS A 406 -6.49 -29.31 32.79
C LYS A 406 -7.80 -28.85 33.43
N ARG A 407 -7.73 -28.15 34.57
CA ARG A 407 -8.92 -27.54 35.23
C ARG A 407 -9.68 -26.58 34.31
N TYR A 408 -8.98 -25.98 33.35
CA TYR A 408 -9.51 -24.99 32.42
C TYR A 408 -9.67 -25.55 30.99
N GLY A 409 -9.57 -26.88 30.83
CA GLY A 409 -9.67 -27.55 29.52
C GLY A 409 -8.43 -27.36 28.63
N PHE A 410 -7.29 -26.95 29.18
CA PHE A 410 -6.04 -26.83 28.44
C PHE A 410 -5.12 -28.03 28.61
N VAL A 411 -4.36 -28.31 27.56
CA VAL A 411 -3.16 -29.15 27.58
C VAL A 411 -1.94 -28.29 27.29
N GLU A 412 -0.83 -28.60 27.93
CA GLU A 412 0.44 -27.94 27.63
C GLU A 412 1.01 -28.50 26.33
N ILE A 413 1.54 -27.61 25.49
CA ILE A 413 2.18 -27.93 24.22
C ILE A 413 3.56 -27.24 24.15
N PRO A 414 4.50 -27.76 23.34
CA PRO A 414 5.74 -27.05 23.07
C PRO A 414 5.46 -25.66 22.50
N VAL A 415 6.15 -24.63 22.99
CA VAL A 415 6.00 -23.23 22.53
C VAL A 415 6.13 -23.10 21.01
N LYS A 416 7.05 -23.86 20.40
CA LYS A 416 7.24 -23.89 18.93
C LYS A 416 6.04 -24.44 18.15
N GLN A 417 5.13 -25.16 18.82
CA GLN A 417 3.92 -25.73 18.22
C GLN A 417 2.68 -24.87 18.50
N ALA A 418 2.84 -23.73 19.17
CA ALA A 418 1.75 -22.80 19.43
C ALA A 418 1.15 -22.29 18.12
N GLN A 419 -0.17 -22.31 18.06
CA GLN A 419 -0.98 -21.88 16.92
C GLN A 419 -1.86 -20.70 17.35
N PRO A 420 -2.38 -19.92 16.40
CA PRO A 420 -3.36 -18.88 16.67
C PRO A 420 -4.46 -19.36 17.63
N GLY A 421 -4.70 -18.60 18.71
CA GLY A 421 -5.68 -18.91 19.76
C GLY A 421 -5.10 -19.62 20.97
N ASP A 422 -3.94 -20.27 20.88
CA ASP A 422 -3.30 -20.88 22.05
C ASP A 422 -2.84 -19.83 23.06
N VAL A 423 -2.83 -20.20 24.34
CA VAL A 423 -2.42 -19.30 25.42
C VAL A 423 -0.92 -19.43 25.65
N MET A 424 -0.20 -18.34 25.43
CA MET A 424 1.23 -18.21 25.69
C MET A 424 1.45 -17.77 27.13
N TRP A 425 2.42 -18.37 27.83
CA TRP A 425 2.65 -18.15 29.25
C TRP A 425 4.12 -17.94 29.60
N ASN A 426 4.37 -17.02 30.54
CA ASN A 426 5.61 -16.92 31.31
C ASN A 426 5.29 -16.56 32.77
N LYS A 427 6.32 -16.48 33.62
CA LYS A 427 6.14 -16.19 35.05
C LYS A 427 5.42 -14.85 35.25
N GLY A 428 4.15 -14.92 35.62
CA GLY A 428 3.31 -13.76 35.95
C GLY A 428 2.46 -13.22 34.80
N HIS A 429 2.56 -13.73 33.57
CA HIS A 429 1.84 -13.15 32.41
C HIS A 429 1.32 -14.20 31.43
N VAL A 430 0.21 -13.87 30.77
CA VAL A 430 -0.40 -14.68 29.71
C VAL A 430 -0.79 -13.82 28.52
N ALA A 431 -0.77 -14.41 27.33
CA ALA A 431 -1.15 -13.78 26.08
C ALA A 431 -1.80 -14.79 25.14
N ILE A 432 -2.47 -14.34 24.08
CA ILE A 432 -3.08 -15.22 23.07
C ILE A 432 -2.20 -15.20 21.83
N MET A 433 -1.75 -16.36 21.36
CA MET A 433 -1.02 -16.49 20.10
C MET A 433 -1.87 -15.96 18.94
N TYR A 434 -1.31 -15.05 18.15
CA TYR A 434 -2.02 -14.35 17.08
C TYR A 434 -1.83 -15.04 15.73
N ASP A 435 -0.57 -15.26 15.34
CA ASP A 435 -0.20 -15.68 13.97
C ASP A 435 1.03 -16.63 13.94
N GLY A 436 1.33 -17.27 15.07
CA GLY A 436 2.50 -18.16 15.20
C GLY A 436 3.81 -17.45 15.54
N LYS A 437 3.87 -16.11 15.45
CA LYS A 437 5.05 -15.31 15.83
C LYS A 437 4.73 -14.18 16.81
N ASN A 438 3.51 -13.67 16.75
CA ASN A 438 3.02 -12.56 17.55
C ASN A 438 1.95 -13.02 18.54
N VAL A 439 1.76 -12.26 19.61
CA VAL A 439 0.72 -12.46 20.61
C VAL A 439 -0.11 -11.19 20.77
N ILE A 440 -1.40 -11.36 21.07
CA ILE A 440 -2.24 -10.30 21.64
C ILE A 440 -2.09 -10.37 23.16
N GLU A 441 -1.69 -9.27 23.79
CA GLU A 441 -1.56 -9.17 25.23
C GLU A 441 -2.13 -7.87 25.79
N ALA A 442 -2.76 -7.95 26.96
CA ALA A 442 -3.03 -6.80 27.80
C ALA A 442 -1.80 -6.58 28.69
N SER A 443 -1.10 -5.45 28.52
CA SER A 443 0.19 -5.22 29.19
C SER A 443 0.16 -4.04 30.15
N GLN A 444 0.48 -4.29 31.42
CA GLN A 444 0.62 -3.25 32.44
C GLN A 444 1.63 -2.17 32.02
N THR A 445 2.76 -2.57 31.42
CA THR A 445 3.80 -1.64 30.94
C THR A 445 3.36 -0.73 29.80
N LYS A 446 2.31 -1.10 29.07
CA LYS A 446 1.76 -0.31 27.96
C LYS A 446 0.46 0.39 28.35
N GLY A 447 -0.12 0.05 29.50
CA GLY A 447 -1.41 0.54 29.96
C GLY A 447 -2.61 0.11 29.11
N LYS A 448 -2.42 -0.78 28.12
CA LYS A 448 -3.46 -1.18 27.15
C LYS A 448 -3.18 -2.52 26.48
N THR A 449 -4.17 -3.07 25.79
CA THR A 449 -4.05 -4.27 24.95
C THR A 449 -3.36 -3.95 23.62
N VAL A 450 -2.36 -4.72 23.25
CA VAL A 450 -1.52 -4.52 22.07
C VAL A 450 -1.09 -5.86 21.46
N ILE A 451 -0.60 -5.83 20.22
CA ILE A 451 0.11 -6.96 19.60
C ILE A 451 1.61 -6.80 19.87
N GLN A 452 2.28 -7.89 20.25
CA GLN A 452 3.73 -7.94 20.41
C GLN A 452 4.31 -9.23 19.84
N THR A 453 5.57 -9.18 19.39
CA THR A 453 6.30 -10.39 19.00
C THR A 453 6.57 -11.25 20.22
N ALA A 454 6.21 -12.53 20.15
CA ALA A 454 6.31 -13.50 21.26
C ALA A 454 7.76 -13.67 21.78
N TRP A 455 8.75 -13.32 20.95
CA TRP A 455 10.18 -13.48 21.21
C TRP A 455 10.91 -12.20 21.62
N ASN A 456 10.16 -11.13 21.96
CA ASN A 456 10.79 -9.87 22.36
C ASN A 456 11.57 -10.03 23.68
N ARG A 457 12.81 -9.49 23.74
CA ARG A 457 13.88 -9.72 24.75
C ARG A 457 13.48 -9.55 26.23
N ASN A 458 12.30 -9.00 26.54
CA ASN A 458 11.83 -8.77 27.90
C ASN A 458 10.70 -9.72 28.37
N LYS A 459 10.14 -10.60 27.51
CA LYS A 459 8.97 -11.44 27.85
C LYS A 459 9.02 -12.87 27.27
N ASN A 460 10.18 -13.52 27.23
CA ASN A 460 10.31 -14.90 26.72
C ASN A 460 9.20 -15.84 27.25
N PHE A 461 8.24 -16.19 26.40
CA PHE A 461 7.18 -17.16 26.74
C PHE A 461 7.79 -18.55 26.86
N THR A 462 7.66 -19.16 28.03
CA THR A 462 8.32 -20.44 28.34
C THR A 462 7.38 -21.63 28.17
N ARG A 463 6.06 -21.39 28.16
CA ARG A 463 5.03 -22.44 28.07
C ARG A 463 3.92 -22.00 27.14
N ALA A 464 3.23 -22.96 26.52
CA ALA A 464 2.06 -22.72 25.68
C ALA A 464 0.96 -23.72 26.01
N PHE A 465 -0.29 -23.28 25.97
CA PHE A 465 -1.45 -24.07 26.36
C PHE A 465 -2.50 -24.06 25.25
N ARG A 466 -2.91 -25.25 24.81
CA ARG A 466 -3.95 -25.44 23.80
C ARG A 466 -5.22 -25.93 24.44
N TYR A 467 -6.33 -25.29 24.13
CA TYR A 467 -7.65 -25.73 24.61
C TYR A 467 -8.06 -27.02 23.89
N LYS A 468 -8.54 -28.01 24.65
CA LYS A 468 -8.93 -29.33 24.16
C LYS A 468 -10.33 -29.80 24.58
N GLY A 469 -11.04 -29.01 25.38
CA GLY A 469 -12.34 -29.41 25.94
C GLY A 469 -12.16 -29.96 27.34
#